data_AF-A0A7L3IHZ3-F1
#
_entry.id   AF-A0A7L3IHZ3-F1
#
_cell.length_a   1.000
_cell.length_b   1.000
_cell.length_c   1.000
_cell.angle_alpha   90.00
_cell.angle_beta   90.00
_cell.angle_gamma   90.00
#
_symmetry.space_group_name_H-M   'P 1'
#
loop_
_entity.id
_entity.type
_entity.pdbx_description
1 polymer ?
#
loop_
_entity_poly.entity_id
_entity_poly.type
_entity_poly.pdbx_seq_one_letter_code
_entity_poly.pdbx_strand_id
1 'polypeptide(L)'
;STIEQQGPSSSDVPSTSPVQRSVIHKPFTQSRIPPDLPMHPAPRHITEEELSVLEGCLHRWRTEVENDTRDLQESISRIHRTIELMYSDKTMVQVPYRLHAVLVHEGQANAGHYWAYIYDHHQNRWMKYNDISVTKSTWEELERDSFGGYRNASAYCLMYINDKEQYLIQEEFNKETGQILVGMDTLPSDLRDYVKEDNKRFEKELEEWDAELAQKAQQEKLLSQIPRAPAPSPAPVQAGEPEYLEQPSRTDISKHLKEDSVQAINKALAEQEDRGPEAIMDTKVCTMVIGVVQKSTEIGVLCGIKAIKLEYTRLLKLAQEDPPPECDYRLRHAIVYFIQNQAPKKIIERTLLEQFGDHNLSFDERCRNIMKVAQAKLEMIKPDEVNMEEYERWHQDYRHFRETTMFLMVGLEFFQKKSSSKSTLHMHPYSSFSSTLKCSGYPSAIKILLWHHLKWSYLSFEEHSIYLEADGVWMLHLMLLFLHFSYMEALLYLIYAYQNNKELLSKGPYRGHDEELISHYRRESNLQEKLTDFLPKLLDCSTEIKGFNDPPKLPSYSTHELCERYARIMLSLSRTPADGR
;
A
#
# COMPACT_ATOMS: atom_id res chain seq x y z
N SER A 1 55.81 -59.28 10.09
CA SER A 1 55.68 -60.50 9.27
C SER A 1 54.89 -60.12 8.03
N THR A 2 55.60 -59.86 6.93
CA THR A 2 55.69 -60.73 5.71
C THR A 2 54.39 -60.68 4.91
N ILE A 3 54.34 -60.46 3.59
CA ILE A 3 55.32 -60.47 2.50
C ILE A 3 54.54 -60.08 1.21
N GLU A 4 55.18 -59.35 0.28
CA GLU A 4 55.06 -59.41 -1.21
C GLU A 4 53.66 -59.19 -1.88
N GLN A 5 53.47 -58.79 -3.14
CA GLN A 5 54.24 -58.88 -4.39
C GLN A 5 53.52 -58.05 -5.50
N GLN A 6 54.21 -57.86 -6.65
CA GLN A 6 53.74 -57.49 -8.02
C GLN A 6 53.85 -56.02 -8.51
N GLY A 7 54.68 -55.83 -9.55
CA GLY A 7 54.72 -54.65 -10.44
C GLY A 7 54.01 -54.92 -11.78
N PRO A 8 54.46 -54.39 -12.94
CA PRO A 8 54.72 -52.99 -13.31
C PRO A 8 53.98 -52.59 -14.63
N SER A 9 53.91 -51.29 -14.94
CA SER A 9 53.71 -50.66 -16.28
C SER A 9 53.32 -49.19 -16.04
N SER A 10 53.54 -48.19 -16.89
CA SER A 10 54.41 -47.93 -18.03
C SER A 10 54.25 -46.41 -18.27
N SER A 11 55.36 -45.69 -18.46
CA SER A 11 55.50 -44.42 -19.21
C SER A 11 54.28 -43.51 -19.36
N ASP A 12 54.34 -42.33 -18.73
CA ASP A 12 54.08 -41.05 -19.44
C ASP A 12 54.71 -39.88 -18.65
N VAL A 13 55.45 -39.03 -19.35
CA VAL A 13 55.88 -37.71 -18.87
C VAL A 13 55.30 -36.70 -19.86
N PRO A 14 54.66 -35.63 -19.37
CA PRO A 14 55.24 -34.33 -19.67
C PRO A 14 55.22 -33.37 -18.47
N SER A 15 56.40 -32.83 -18.19
CA SER A 15 56.71 -31.45 -17.77
C SER A 15 55.59 -30.60 -17.16
N THR A 16 55.77 -30.15 -15.90
CA THR A 16 55.58 -28.74 -15.48
C THR A 16 55.93 -28.55 -13.99
N SER A 17 56.80 -27.56 -13.73
CA SER A 17 56.94 -26.82 -12.46
C SER A 17 57.58 -27.54 -11.25
N PRO A 18 58.40 -26.85 -10.42
CA PRO A 18 58.91 -27.43 -9.19
C PRO A 18 57.71 -27.73 -8.27
N VAL A 19 57.54 -29.01 -7.93
CA VAL A 19 56.55 -29.46 -6.95
C VAL A 19 56.75 -28.66 -5.66
N GLN A 20 55.89 -27.67 -5.42
CA GLN A 20 55.78 -27.04 -4.11
C GLN A 20 55.31 -28.13 -3.14
N ARG A 21 56.24 -28.64 -2.33
CA ARG A 21 55.86 -29.37 -1.11
C ARG A 21 54.92 -28.45 -0.32
N SER A 22 53.67 -28.85 -0.16
CA SER A 22 52.75 -28.19 0.75
C SER A 22 53.38 -28.22 2.15
N VAL A 23 53.47 -27.05 2.78
CA VAL A 23 54.05 -26.92 4.12
C VAL A 23 53.15 -27.71 5.08
N ILE A 24 53.69 -28.74 5.71
CA ILE A 24 52.97 -29.51 6.73
C ILE A 24 52.92 -28.64 7.98
N HIS A 25 51.75 -28.06 8.25
CA HIS A 25 51.52 -27.29 9.47
C HIS A 25 51.45 -28.20 10.68
N LYS A 26 52.18 -27.85 11.73
CA LYS A 26 52.10 -28.59 13.00
C LYS A 26 50.77 -28.25 13.70
N PRO A 27 50.16 -29.19 14.44
CA PRO A 27 49.03 -28.88 15.31
C PRO A 27 49.39 -27.69 16.22
N PHE A 28 48.45 -26.76 16.39
CA PHE A 28 48.61 -25.53 17.20
C PHE A 28 49.62 -24.50 16.68
N THR A 29 50.04 -24.57 15.41
CA THR A 29 50.82 -23.48 14.79
C THR A 29 49.94 -22.53 14.01
N GLN A 30 50.17 -21.22 14.20
CA GLN A 30 49.57 -20.18 13.36
C GLN A 30 50.45 -19.96 12.14
N SER A 31 49.86 -20.17 10.96
CA SER A 31 50.53 -19.97 9.68
C SER A 31 50.32 -18.53 9.21
N ARG A 32 51.36 -17.92 8.63
CA ARG A 32 51.34 -16.53 8.11
C ARG A 32 51.08 -15.45 9.19
N ILE A 33 51.77 -15.54 10.34
CA ILE A 33 51.81 -14.43 11.30
C ILE A 33 52.53 -13.24 10.61
N PRO A 34 51.93 -12.04 10.55
CA PRO A 34 52.59 -10.86 10.04
C PRO A 34 53.91 -10.60 10.78
N PRO A 35 54.97 -10.10 10.11
CA PRO A 35 56.22 -9.76 10.79
C PRO A 35 55.97 -8.67 11.83
N ASP A 36 56.56 -8.82 13.01
CA ASP A 36 56.46 -7.89 14.14
C ASP A 36 57.31 -6.64 13.87
N LEU A 37 56.83 -5.82 12.94
CA LEU A 37 57.40 -4.51 12.62
C LEU A 37 56.63 -3.46 13.42
N PRO A 38 57.30 -2.50 14.09
CA PRO A 38 56.61 -1.46 14.84
C PRO A 38 55.78 -0.59 13.88
N MET A 39 54.47 -0.76 13.93
CA MET A 39 53.51 -0.01 13.12
C MET A 39 52.77 1.01 14.00
N HIS A 40 52.48 2.19 13.44
CA HIS A 40 51.76 3.24 14.15
C HIS A 40 50.24 2.99 14.14
N PRO A 41 49.54 3.24 15.26
CA PRO A 41 49.99 4.00 16.43
C PRO A 41 50.67 3.16 17.52
N ALA A 42 51.83 3.63 17.99
CA ALA A 42 52.60 3.06 19.11
C ALA A 42 53.16 4.21 19.98
N PRO A 43 53.34 4.01 21.30
CA PRO A 43 53.94 5.02 22.18
C PRO A 43 55.37 5.35 21.75
N ARG A 44 55.78 6.63 21.90
CA ARG A 44 57.10 7.09 21.46
C ARG A 44 58.24 6.56 22.34
N HIS A 45 58.00 6.41 23.64
CA HIS A 45 58.93 5.89 24.63
C HIS A 45 58.13 5.24 25.77
N ILE A 46 58.63 4.16 26.35
CA ILE A 46 58.07 3.47 27.53
C ILE A 46 59.20 2.69 28.21
N THR A 47 59.27 2.70 29.55
CA THR A 47 60.22 1.83 30.27
C THR A 47 59.64 0.43 30.51
N GLU A 48 60.49 -0.58 30.74
CA GLU A 48 60.02 -1.94 31.02
C GLU A 48 59.21 -2.00 32.33
N GLU A 49 59.58 -1.20 33.34
CA GLU A 49 58.85 -1.11 34.60
C GLU A 49 57.48 -0.44 34.41
N GLU A 50 57.41 0.64 33.62
CA GLU A 50 56.15 1.32 33.28
C GLU A 50 55.21 0.39 32.51
N LEU A 51 55.73 -0.34 31.52
CA LEU A 51 54.97 -1.31 30.75
C LEU A 51 54.43 -2.43 31.65
N SER A 52 55.26 -2.99 32.53
CA SER A 52 54.85 -4.05 33.45
C SER A 52 53.74 -3.59 34.42
N VAL A 53 53.83 -2.36 34.93
CA VAL A 53 52.77 -1.77 35.78
C VAL A 53 51.48 -1.56 34.98
N LEU A 54 51.57 -1.01 33.77
CA LEU A 54 50.40 -0.78 32.91
C LEU A 54 49.73 -2.10 32.51
N GLU A 55 50.49 -3.11 32.10
CA GLU A 55 49.95 -4.44 31.78
C GLU A 55 49.27 -5.06 32.99
N GLY A 56 49.91 -5.02 34.17
CA GLY A 56 49.33 -5.54 35.41
C GLY A 56 48.03 -4.83 35.80
N CYS A 57 47.98 -3.50 35.71
CA CYS A 57 46.79 -2.72 36.03
C CYS A 57 45.67 -2.94 35.00
N LEU A 58 45.96 -2.83 33.70
CA LEU A 58 44.97 -2.94 32.64
C LEU A 58 44.44 -4.36 32.49
N HIS A 59 45.29 -5.38 32.67
CA HIS A 59 44.82 -6.77 32.65
C HIS A 59 43.88 -7.06 33.82
N ARG A 60 44.23 -6.60 35.02
CA ARG A 60 43.36 -6.70 36.20
C ARG A 60 42.04 -5.97 35.98
N TRP A 61 42.06 -4.71 35.56
CA TRP A 61 40.83 -3.94 35.31
C TRP A 61 39.97 -4.53 34.19
N ARG A 62 40.58 -5.06 33.11
CA ARG A 62 39.86 -5.78 32.07
C ARG A 62 39.11 -6.97 32.68
N THR A 63 39.79 -7.81 33.46
CA THR A 63 39.16 -8.97 34.09
C THR A 63 38.07 -8.58 35.09
N GLU A 64 38.29 -7.52 35.88
CA GLU A 64 37.27 -6.96 36.78
C GLU A 64 36.02 -6.51 36.01
N VAL A 65 36.17 -5.71 34.95
CA VAL A 65 35.03 -5.23 34.13
C VAL A 65 34.34 -6.36 33.38
N GLU A 66 35.09 -7.34 32.86
CA GLU A 66 34.52 -8.53 32.20
C GLU A 66 33.68 -9.36 33.19
N ASN A 67 34.16 -9.51 34.42
CA ASN A 67 33.41 -10.19 35.48
C ASN A 67 32.17 -9.40 35.89
N ASP A 68 32.30 -8.09 36.16
CA ASP A 68 31.16 -7.23 36.52
C ASP A 68 30.08 -7.23 35.43
N THR A 69 30.49 -7.18 34.15
CA THR A 69 29.57 -7.24 33.00
C THR A 69 28.83 -8.57 32.96
N ARG A 70 29.53 -9.70 33.17
CA ARG A 70 28.91 -11.02 33.22
C ARG A 70 27.94 -11.12 34.40
N ASP A 71 28.35 -10.67 35.58
CA ASP A 71 27.55 -10.74 36.80
C ASP A 71 26.27 -9.89 36.68
N LEU A 72 26.37 -8.73 36.02
CA LEU A 72 25.21 -7.88 35.67
C LEU A 72 24.29 -8.57 34.65
N GLN A 73 24.84 -9.16 33.58
CA GLN A 73 24.03 -9.90 32.59
C GLN A 73 23.30 -11.09 33.23
N GLU A 74 23.96 -11.82 34.11
CA GLU A 74 23.35 -12.90 34.88
C GLU A 74 22.28 -12.36 35.83
N SER A 75 22.52 -11.23 36.49
CA SER A 75 21.54 -10.58 37.36
C SER A 75 20.28 -10.18 36.60
N ILE A 76 20.45 -9.52 35.45
CA ILE A 76 19.34 -9.16 34.54
C ILE A 76 18.57 -10.43 34.12
N SER A 77 19.28 -11.48 33.72
CA SER A 77 18.66 -12.74 33.30
C SER A 77 17.86 -13.40 34.42
N ARG A 78 18.39 -13.39 35.66
CA ARG A 78 17.69 -13.92 36.84
C ARG A 78 16.42 -13.12 37.14
N ILE A 79 16.48 -11.80 37.05
CA ILE A 79 15.34 -10.91 37.29
C ILE A 79 14.26 -11.13 36.21
N HIS A 80 14.63 -11.14 34.92
CA HIS A 80 13.70 -11.43 33.83
C HIS A 80 13.00 -12.79 34.03
N ARG A 81 13.77 -13.85 34.32
CA ARG A 81 13.21 -15.18 34.58
C ARG A 81 12.24 -15.19 35.77
N THR A 82 12.53 -14.43 36.81
CA THR A 82 11.67 -14.33 37.99
C THR A 82 10.34 -13.66 37.64
N ILE A 83 10.39 -12.59 36.83
CA ILE A 83 9.20 -11.87 36.34
C ILE A 83 8.36 -12.78 35.43
N GLU A 84 8.99 -13.47 34.47
CA GLU A 84 8.32 -14.41 33.55
C GLU A 84 7.57 -15.53 34.31
N LEU A 85 8.18 -16.06 35.38
CA LEU A 85 7.62 -17.17 36.14
C LEU A 85 6.65 -16.74 37.25
N MET A 86 6.47 -15.42 37.48
CA MET A 86 5.70 -14.88 38.60
C MET A 86 4.26 -15.39 38.67
N TYR A 87 3.63 -15.62 37.51
CA TYR A 87 2.25 -16.12 37.40
C TYR A 87 2.17 -17.59 36.96
N SER A 88 3.29 -18.32 36.95
CA SER A 88 3.34 -19.74 36.52
C SER A 88 2.91 -20.74 37.61
N ASP A 89 2.52 -20.26 38.80
CA ASP A 89 2.04 -21.12 39.88
C ASP A 89 0.75 -21.84 39.47
N LYS A 90 0.59 -23.11 39.87
CA LYS A 90 -0.61 -23.93 39.63
C LYS A 90 -1.89 -23.23 40.06
N THR A 91 -1.85 -22.40 41.10
CA THR A 91 -3.00 -21.64 41.60
C THR A 91 -3.46 -20.54 40.64
N MET A 92 -2.55 -19.97 39.84
CA MET A 92 -2.82 -18.87 38.92
C MET A 92 -3.22 -19.35 37.51
N VAL A 93 -2.87 -20.57 37.13
CA VAL A 93 -3.17 -21.15 35.79
C VAL A 93 -4.48 -21.94 35.73
N GLN A 94 -5.43 -21.65 36.62
CA GLN A 94 -6.66 -22.44 36.77
C GLN A 94 -7.75 -22.13 35.73
N VAL A 95 -7.67 -21.01 35.01
CA VAL A 95 -8.74 -20.53 34.11
C VAL A 95 -8.18 -20.35 32.69
N PRO A 96 -7.96 -21.46 31.95
CA PRO A 96 -7.40 -21.41 30.60
C PRO A 96 -8.43 -20.88 29.58
N TYR A 97 -7.91 -20.07 28.66
CA TYR A 97 -8.65 -19.56 27.51
C TYR A 97 -7.89 -19.90 26.23
N ARG A 98 -8.60 -20.49 25.27
CA ARG A 98 -8.05 -20.83 23.96
C ARG A 98 -8.35 -19.70 22.98
N LEU A 99 -7.33 -19.24 22.25
CA LEU A 99 -7.53 -18.27 21.18
C LEU A 99 -8.29 -18.94 20.03
N HIS A 100 -9.50 -18.44 19.75
CA HIS A 100 -10.38 -19.02 18.73
C HIS A 100 -10.33 -18.23 17.43
N ALA A 101 -10.37 -16.89 17.51
CA ALA A 101 -10.31 -16.06 16.32
C ALA A 101 -9.50 -14.78 16.56
N VAL A 102 -8.88 -14.30 15.48
CA VAL A 102 -8.12 -13.04 15.43
C VAL A 102 -8.62 -12.26 14.23
N LEU A 103 -9.11 -11.05 14.48
CA LEU A 103 -9.53 -10.13 13.43
C LEU A 103 -8.37 -9.18 13.15
N VAL A 104 -7.93 -9.19 11.91
CA VAL A 104 -6.78 -8.42 11.43
C VAL A 104 -7.29 -7.33 10.50
N HIS A 105 -6.68 -6.16 10.64
CA HIS A 105 -6.93 -5.01 9.80
C HIS A 105 -5.61 -4.57 9.16
N GLU A 106 -5.65 -4.34 7.86
CA GLU A 106 -4.57 -3.68 7.12
C GLU A 106 -5.12 -2.43 6.44
N GLY A 107 -4.62 -1.27 6.85
CA GLY A 107 -5.07 0.00 6.28
C GLY A 107 -5.15 1.11 7.32
N GLN A 108 -5.94 2.12 7.00
CA GLN A 108 -6.19 3.29 7.84
C GLN A 108 -7.43 3.09 8.71
N ALA A 109 -7.56 3.86 9.79
CA ALA A 109 -8.66 3.71 10.75
C ALA A 109 -10.08 3.82 10.13
N ASN A 110 -10.21 4.54 9.01
CA ASN A 110 -11.47 4.77 8.29
C ASN A 110 -11.66 3.90 7.05
N ALA A 111 -10.60 3.24 6.57
CA ALA A 111 -10.60 2.46 5.35
C ALA A 111 -9.43 1.49 5.36
N GLY A 112 -9.75 0.21 5.22
CA GLY A 112 -8.75 -0.84 5.14
C GLY A 112 -9.40 -2.16 4.80
N HIS A 113 -8.54 -3.15 4.67
CA HIS A 113 -8.92 -4.50 4.38
C HIS A 113 -8.98 -5.32 5.68
N TYR A 114 -10.02 -6.12 5.81
CA TYR A 114 -10.28 -6.91 7.01
C TYR A 114 -10.31 -8.38 6.65
N TRP A 115 -9.62 -9.18 7.45
CA TRP A 115 -9.72 -10.64 7.37
C TRP A 115 -9.67 -11.24 8.76
N ALA A 116 -10.05 -12.51 8.85
CA ALA A 116 -10.05 -13.25 10.10
C ALA A 116 -9.15 -14.47 10.00
N TYR A 117 -8.43 -14.76 11.08
CA TYR A 117 -7.94 -16.09 11.37
C TYR A 117 -8.89 -16.75 12.35
N ILE A 118 -9.40 -17.92 12.01
CA ILE A 118 -10.30 -18.70 12.88
C ILE A 118 -9.72 -20.09 13.01
N TYR A 119 -9.64 -20.59 14.24
CA TYR A 119 -9.16 -21.93 14.52
C TYR A 119 -10.28 -22.94 14.26
N ASP A 120 -10.06 -23.81 13.28
CA ASP A 120 -10.89 -24.99 13.04
C ASP A 120 -10.48 -26.06 14.06
N HIS A 121 -11.39 -26.33 15.00
CA HIS A 121 -11.19 -27.31 16.08
C HIS A 121 -11.34 -28.76 15.61
N HIS A 122 -12.04 -29.02 14.50
CA HIS A 122 -12.16 -30.37 13.93
C HIS A 122 -10.86 -30.77 13.23
N GLN A 123 -10.30 -29.85 12.44
CA GLN A 123 -9.05 -30.07 11.71
C GLN A 123 -7.79 -29.72 12.53
N ASN A 124 -7.98 -29.16 13.72
CA ASN A 124 -6.92 -28.65 14.59
C ASN A 124 -5.94 -27.73 13.85
N ARG A 125 -6.48 -26.73 13.14
CA ARG A 125 -5.70 -25.86 12.26
C ARG A 125 -6.26 -24.45 12.18
N TRP A 126 -5.38 -23.47 12.00
CA TRP A 126 -5.75 -22.12 11.64
C TRP A 126 -6.23 -22.02 10.20
N MET A 127 -7.33 -21.31 10.00
CA MET A 127 -7.90 -21.02 8.69
C MET A 127 -7.95 -19.50 8.51
N LYS A 128 -7.55 -19.01 7.33
CA LYS A 128 -7.61 -17.59 6.96
C LYS A 128 -8.84 -17.36 6.11
N TYR A 129 -9.75 -16.55 6.63
CA TYR A 129 -10.99 -16.14 5.99
C TYR A 129 -10.80 -14.71 5.47
N ASN A 130 -10.59 -14.61 4.16
CA ASN A 130 -10.32 -13.37 3.47
C ASN A 130 -11.30 -13.20 2.31
N ASP A 131 -12.45 -12.59 2.59
CA ASP A 131 -13.59 -12.45 1.69
C ASP A 131 -13.99 -13.77 1.03
N ILE A 132 -13.90 -13.86 -0.30
CA ILE A 132 -14.22 -15.06 -1.09
C ILE A 132 -13.19 -16.18 -0.93
N SER A 133 -12.02 -15.88 -0.36
CA SER A 133 -10.91 -16.81 -0.23
C SER A 133 -10.81 -17.38 1.18
N VAL A 134 -11.03 -18.68 1.32
CA VAL A 134 -10.81 -19.41 2.56
C VAL A 134 -9.63 -20.36 2.37
N THR A 135 -8.53 -20.10 3.08
CA THR A 135 -7.28 -20.86 2.93
C THR A 135 -6.82 -21.46 4.25
N LYS A 136 -6.05 -22.56 4.15
CA LYS A 136 -5.38 -23.16 5.30
C LYS A 136 -4.20 -22.28 5.69
N SER A 137 -4.05 -22.00 6.98
CA SER A 137 -2.98 -21.16 7.54
C SER A 137 -2.24 -21.87 8.68
N THR A 138 -1.14 -21.27 9.11
CA THR A 138 -0.39 -21.70 10.30
C THR A 138 -0.39 -20.62 11.38
N TRP A 139 0.12 -20.98 12.57
CA TRP A 139 0.31 -20.03 13.68
C TRP A 139 1.33 -18.94 13.30
N GLU A 140 2.41 -19.31 12.63
CA GLU A 140 3.49 -18.39 12.25
C GLU A 140 2.99 -17.33 11.26
N GLU A 141 2.10 -17.70 10.33
CA GLU A 141 1.44 -16.75 9.44
C GLU A 141 0.50 -15.82 10.19
N LEU A 142 -0.32 -16.35 11.11
CA LEU A 142 -1.18 -15.55 11.97
C LEU A 142 -0.35 -14.55 12.77
N GLU A 143 0.71 -15.01 13.44
CA GLU A 143 1.60 -14.19 14.27
C GLU A 143 2.20 -13.03 13.46
N ARG A 144 2.73 -13.34 12.27
CA ARG A 144 3.30 -12.35 11.36
C ARG A 144 2.32 -11.25 10.96
N ASP A 145 1.08 -11.60 10.67
CA ASP A 145 0.05 -10.65 10.23
C ASP A 145 -0.62 -9.93 11.42
N SER A 146 -0.56 -10.51 12.63
CA SER A 146 -1.33 -10.05 13.81
C SER A 146 -0.52 -9.21 14.81
N PHE A 147 0.76 -9.53 15.04
CA PHE A 147 1.56 -8.88 16.10
C PHE A 147 1.91 -7.42 15.78
N GLY A 148 1.86 -7.05 14.49
CA GLY A 148 2.30 -5.74 14.01
C GLY A 148 3.81 -5.65 13.81
N GLY A 149 4.27 -4.64 13.08
CA GLY A 149 5.69 -4.36 12.84
C GLY A 149 6.32 -5.09 11.65
N TYR A 150 5.74 -6.20 11.18
CA TYR A 150 6.25 -6.91 10.00
C TYR A 150 5.59 -6.43 8.67
N ARG A 151 4.40 -5.82 8.74
CA ARG A 151 3.60 -5.25 7.62
C ARG A 151 2.69 -4.12 8.10
N ASN A 152 1.85 -3.58 7.21
CA ASN A 152 0.80 -2.60 7.55
C ASN A 152 -0.44 -3.25 8.21
N ALA A 153 -0.36 -4.52 8.59
CA ALA A 153 -1.43 -5.29 9.21
C ALA A 153 -1.21 -5.40 10.73
N SER A 154 -2.31 -5.36 11.49
CA SER A 154 -2.29 -5.59 12.93
C SER A 154 -3.62 -6.19 13.38
N ALA A 155 -3.57 -7.07 14.39
CA ALA A 155 -4.78 -7.55 15.03
C ALA A 155 -5.43 -6.42 15.83
N TYR A 156 -6.73 -6.20 15.62
CA TYR A 156 -7.51 -5.21 16.38
C TYR A 156 -8.51 -5.88 17.34
N CYS A 157 -8.78 -7.17 17.17
CA CYS A 157 -9.63 -7.93 18.08
C CYS A 157 -9.15 -9.39 18.22
N LEU A 158 -9.05 -9.84 19.47
CA LEU A 158 -8.72 -11.21 19.85
C LEU A 158 -9.94 -11.83 20.52
N MET A 159 -10.40 -12.96 19.99
CA MET A 159 -11.57 -13.68 20.48
C MET A 159 -11.12 -14.99 21.11
N TYR A 160 -11.23 -15.06 22.43
CA TYR A 160 -10.91 -16.25 23.21
C TYR A 160 -12.17 -16.98 23.65
N ILE A 161 -12.09 -18.29 23.72
CA ILE A 161 -13.13 -19.16 24.29
C ILE A 161 -12.59 -19.83 25.56
N ASN A 162 -13.48 -20.03 26.54
CA ASN A 162 -13.12 -20.71 27.78
C ASN A 162 -12.86 -22.19 27.47
N ASP A 163 -11.63 -22.65 27.73
CA ASP A 163 -11.19 -24.00 27.36
C ASP A 163 -11.85 -25.10 28.21
N LYS A 164 -12.46 -24.72 29.35
CA LYS A 164 -13.27 -25.64 30.17
C LYS A 164 -14.66 -25.89 29.61
N GLU A 165 -15.20 -24.96 28.83
CA GLU A 165 -16.58 -25.00 28.34
C GLU A 165 -16.64 -25.61 26.93
N GLN A 166 -16.41 -26.92 26.85
CA GLN A 166 -16.27 -27.65 25.58
C GLN A 166 -17.53 -27.60 24.69
N TYR A 167 -18.72 -27.36 25.28
CA TYR A 167 -19.97 -27.28 24.52
C TYR A 167 -19.98 -26.14 23.50
N LEU A 168 -19.13 -25.11 23.65
CA LEU A 168 -19.02 -23.99 22.70
C LEU A 168 -18.51 -24.43 21.32
N ILE A 169 -17.91 -25.62 21.24
CA ILE A 169 -17.29 -26.17 20.03
C ILE A 169 -17.97 -27.49 19.62
N GLN A 170 -18.87 -28.04 20.44
CA GLN A 170 -19.50 -29.33 20.18
C GLN A 170 -20.57 -29.21 19.10
N GLU A 171 -20.59 -30.16 18.16
CA GLU A 171 -21.62 -30.28 17.13
C GLU A 171 -22.96 -30.71 17.74
N GLU A 172 -24.06 -30.23 17.15
CA GLU A 172 -25.40 -30.56 17.59
C GLU A 172 -25.76 -32.02 17.24
N PHE A 173 -26.43 -32.70 18.16
CA PHE A 173 -26.88 -34.09 17.97
C PHE A 173 -28.35 -34.14 17.57
N ASN A 174 -28.69 -35.09 16.71
CA ASN A 174 -30.07 -35.41 16.38
C ASN A 174 -30.76 -35.98 17.64
N LYS A 175 -31.85 -35.34 18.08
CA LYS A 175 -32.57 -35.70 19.32
C LYS A 175 -33.25 -37.07 19.26
N GLU A 176 -33.49 -37.61 18.07
CA GLU A 176 -34.19 -38.89 17.86
C GLU A 176 -33.23 -40.04 17.55
N THR A 177 -32.16 -39.78 16.80
CA THR A 177 -31.20 -40.82 16.38
C THR A 177 -29.91 -40.83 17.20
N GLY A 178 -29.62 -39.78 17.97
CA GLY A 178 -28.38 -39.61 18.72
C GLY A 178 -27.12 -39.44 17.86
N GLN A 179 -27.28 -39.32 16.53
CA GLN A 179 -26.18 -39.11 15.59
C GLN A 179 -25.84 -37.62 15.49
N ILE A 180 -24.56 -37.33 15.26
CA ILE A 180 -24.07 -35.97 15.01
C ILE A 180 -24.76 -35.44 13.74
N LEU A 181 -25.39 -34.28 13.82
CA LEU A 181 -25.94 -33.59 12.66
C LEU A 181 -24.78 -32.95 11.89
N VAL A 182 -24.61 -33.32 10.61
CA VAL A 182 -23.50 -32.84 9.78
C VAL A 182 -24.04 -32.01 8.61
N GLY A 183 -23.45 -30.83 8.39
CA GLY A 183 -23.74 -29.99 7.23
C GLY A 183 -25.21 -29.58 7.15
N MET A 184 -25.87 -29.84 6.02
CA MET A 184 -27.26 -29.45 5.78
C MET A 184 -28.26 -30.12 6.73
N ASP A 185 -27.87 -31.20 7.40
CA ASP A 185 -28.74 -31.90 8.35
C ASP A 185 -29.00 -31.10 9.64
N THR A 186 -28.12 -30.14 9.95
CA THR A 186 -28.31 -29.20 11.06
C THR A 186 -29.39 -28.14 10.79
N LEU A 187 -29.74 -27.91 9.52
CA LEU A 187 -30.64 -26.83 9.14
C LEU A 187 -32.12 -27.20 9.36
N PRO A 188 -32.95 -26.25 9.83
CA PRO A 188 -34.41 -26.31 9.74
C PRO A 188 -34.88 -26.64 8.32
N SER A 189 -36.05 -27.26 8.19
CA SER A 189 -36.55 -27.79 6.90
C SER A 189 -36.71 -26.72 5.82
N ASP A 190 -37.21 -25.55 6.19
CA ASP A 190 -37.37 -24.39 5.31
C ASP A 190 -36.03 -23.87 4.76
N LEU A 191 -35.02 -23.70 5.63
CA LEU A 191 -33.67 -23.28 5.21
C LEU A 191 -32.97 -24.36 4.39
N ARG A 192 -33.18 -25.63 4.73
CA ARG A 192 -32.65 -26.76 3.97
C ARG A 192 -33.21 -26.79 2.55
N ASP A 193 -34.52 -26.58 2.39
CA ASP A 193 -35.17 -26.53 1.08
C ASP A 193 -34.70 -25.32 0.27
N TYR A 194 -34.54 -24.16 0.92
CA TYR A 194 -33.95 -22.97 0.30
C TYR A 194 -32.55 -23.24 -0.26
N VAL A 195 -31.65 -23.83 0.54
CA VAL A 195 -30.28 -24.16 0.10
C VAL A 195 -30.28 -25.20 -1.02
N LYS A 196 -31.17 -26.21 -0.96
CA LYS A 196 -31.29 -27.21 -2.04
C LYS A 196 -31.71 -26.57 -3.36
N GLU A 197 -32.67 -25.66 -3.33
CA GLU A 197 -33.13 -24.98 -4.54
C GLU A 197 -32.04 -24.05 -5.10
N ASP A 198 -31.27 -23.38 -4.23
CA ASP A 198 -30.15 -22.54 -4.65
C ASP A 198 -29.01 -23.35 -5.29
N ASN A 199 -28.65 -24.49 -4.68
CA ASN A 199 -27.67 -25.42 -5.26
C ASN A 199 -28.11 -25.93 -6.64
N LYS A 200 -29.40 -26.21 -6.82
CA LYS A 200 -29.96 -26.65 -8.10
C LYS A 200 -29.90 -25.54 -9.16
N ARG A 201 -30.09 -24.28 -8.77
CA ARG A 201 -29.88 -23.13 -9.68
C ARG A 201 -28.42 -23.05 -10.11
N PHE A 202 -27.49 -23.21 -9.17
CA PHE A 202 -26.06 -23.22 -9.47
C PHE A 202 -25.64 -24.38 -10.39
N GLU A 203 -26.19 -25.58 -10.19
CA GLU A 203 -25.98 -26.71 -11.12
C GLU A 203 -26.45 -26.38 -12.54
N LYS A 204 -27.60 -25.72 -12.67
CA LYS A 204 -28.12 -25.27 -13.97
C LYS A 204 -27.21 -24.22 -14.63
N GLU A 205 -26.65 -23.29 -13.85
CA GLU A 205 -25.67 -22.32 -14.35
C GLU A 205 -24.41 -23.01 -14.92
N LEU A 206 -23.95 -24.09 -14.27
CA LEU A 206 -22.83 -24.90 -14.78
C LEU A 206 -23.19 -25.61 -16.09
N GLU A 207 -24.38 -26.21 -16.18
CA GLU A 207 -24.85 -26.85 -17.42
C GLU A 207 -24.97 -25.87 -18.58
N GLU A 208 -25.51 -24.68 -18.33
CA GLU A 208 -25.64 -23.60 -19.31
C GLU A 208 -24.26 -23.11 -19.77
N TRP A 209 -23.32 -22.94 -18.84
CA TRP A 209 -21.94 -22.57 -19.15
C TRP A 209 -21.24 -23.58 -20.08
N ASP A 210 -21.35 -24.87 -19.78
CA ASP A 210 -20.78 -25.94 -20.61
C ASP A 210 -21.42 -25.98 -22.01
N ALA A 211 -22.73 -25.76 -22.09
CA ALA A 211 -23.45 -25.70 -23.35
C ALA A 211 -22.99 -24.50 -24.21
N GLU A 212 -22.82 -23.33 -23.62
CA GLU A 212 -22.29 -22.14 -24.30
C GLU A 212 -20.86 -22.36 -24.80
N LEU A 213 -20.01 -23.00 -23.99
CA LEU A 213 -18.64 -23.32 -24.37
C LEU A 213 -18.61 -24.27 -25.57
N ALA A 214 -19.47 -25.29 -25.58
CA ALA A 214 -19.61 -26.22 -26.70
C ALA A 214 -20.11 -25.52 -27.97
N GLN A 215 -21.07 -24.59 -27.86
CA GLN A 215 -21.56 -23.80 -29.00
C GLN A 215 -20.48 -22.89 -29.58
N LYS A 216 -19.71 -22.19 -28.72
CA LYS A 216 -18.58 -21.36 -29.16
C LYS A 216 -17.53 -22.20 -29.92
N ALA A 217 -17.19 -23.38 -29.39
CA ALA A 217 -16.27 -24.30 -30.05
C ALA A 217 -16.79 -24.79 -31.41
N GLN A 218 -18.10 -25.08 -31.53
CA GLN A 218 -18.72 -25.45 -32.81
C GLN A 218 -18.73 -24.28 -33.81
N GLN A 219 -19.01 -23.06 -33.35
CA GLN A 219 -19.03 -21.86 -34.18
C GLN A 219 -17.62 -21.54 -34.73
N GLU A 220 -16.58 -21.70 -33.91
CA GLU A 220 -15.18 -21.58 -34.32
C GLU A 220 -14.77 -22.68 -35.32
N LYS A 221 -15.29 -23.90 -35.14
CA LYS A 221 -15.10 -25.03 -36.08
C LYS A 221 -15.81 -24.83 -37.43
N LEU A 222 -16.92 -24.09 -37.46
CA LEU A 222 -17.58 -23.69 -38.71
C LEU A 222 -16.86 -22.52 -39.39
N LEU A 223 -16.35 -21.55 -38.63
CA LEU A 223 -15.60 -20.40 -39.17
C LEU A 223 -14.24 -20.81 -39.75
N SER A 224 -13.63 -21.88 -39.25
CA SER A 224 -12.38 -22.45 -39.77
C SER A 224 -12.53 -23.30 -41.06
N GLN A 225 -13.76 -23.57 -41.51
CA GLN A 225 -14.03 -24.29 -42.78
C GLN A 225 -14.18 -23.37 -43.99
N ILE A 226 -14.05 -22.05 -43.82
CA ILE A 226 -13.99 -21.09 -44.93
C ILE A 226 -12.56 -21.11 -45.52
N PRO A 227 -12.36 -21.36 -46.83
CA PRO A 227 -11.01 -21.47 -47.40
C PRO A 227 -10.27 -20.13 -47.30
N ARG A 228 -9.24 -20.06 -46.46
CA ARG A 228 -8.30 -18.94 -46.43
C ARG A 228 -7.11 -19.26 -47.34
N ALA A 229 -6.80 -18.34 -48.26
CA ALA A 229 -5.64 -18.41 -49.14
C ALA A 229 -4.32 -18.52 -48.34
N PRO A 230 -3.27 -19.16 -48.88
CA PRO A 230 -2.09 -19.52 -48.10
C PRO A 230 -1.19 -18.31 -47.84
N ALA A 231 -0.83 -18.09 -46.58
CA ALA A 231 0.24 -17.21 -46.13
C ALA A 231 1.16 -17.99 -45.15
N PRO A 232 2.44 -17.59 -45.01
CA PRO A 232 3.54 -18.51 -44.71
C PRO A 232 3.71 -18.84 -43.21
N SER A 233 4.51 -19.90 -43.01
CA SER A 233 4.73 -20.77 -41.85
C SER A 233 4.93 -20.13 -40.46
N PRO A 234 4.57 -20.84 -39.36
CA PRO A 234 4.83 -20.41 -37.99
C PRO A 234 6.20 -20.89 -37.47
N ALA A 235 6.85 -20.03 -36.68
CA ALA A 235 8.01 -20.36 -35.84
C ALA A 235 7.53 -20.89 -34.45
N PRO A 236 8.34 -21.66 -33.72
CA PRO A 236 7.85 -22.58 -32.69
C PRO A 236 7.55 -21.92 -31.35
N VAL A 237 6.45 -22.39 -30.75
CA VAL A 237 6.02 -22.14 -29.36
C VAL A 237 6.97 -22.86 -28.41
N GLN A 238 7.55 -22.13 -27.45
CA GLN A 238 8.15 -22.72 -26.25
C GLN A 238 7.17 -22.61 -25.08
N ALA A 239 6.92 -23.76 -24.45
CA ALA A 239 6.25 -23.89 -23.17
C ALA A 239 7.24 -23.57 -22.03
N GLY A 240 6.74 -22.94 -20.96
CA GLY A 240 7.46 -22.70 -19.72
C GLY A 240 6.49 -22.27 -18.61
N GLU A 241 6.63 -22.90 -17.44
CA GLU A 241 5.74 -22.95 -16.27
C GLU A 241 5.77 -21.69 -15.36
N PRO A 242 5.41 -21.77 -14.05
CA PRO A 242 4.29 -21.11 -13.41
C PRO A 242 4.64 -19.75 -12.76
N GLU A 243 3.60 -18.97 -12.58
CA GLU A 243 3.56 -17.63 -11.99
C GLU A 243 4.14 -17.59 -10.56
N TYR A 244 5.28 -16.92 -10.39
CA TYR A 244 5.90 -16.61 -9.10
C TYR A 244 6.13 -15.08 -9.04
N LEU A 245 5.51 -14.43 -8.05
CA LEU A 245 5.86 -13.14 -7.43
C LEU A 245 6.39 -12.03 -8.37
N GLU A 246 5.52 -11.12 -8.82
CA GLU A 246 5.89 -9.72 -9.03
C GLU A 246 4.81 -8.74 -8.54
N GLN A 247 5.30 -7.63 -8.00
CA GLN A 247 4.61 -6.55 -7.29
C GLN A 247 3.51 -5.86 -8.12
N PRO A 248 2.45 -5.31 -7.51
CA PRO A 248 1.37 -4.67 -8.26
C PRO A 248 1.81 -3.31 -8.81
N SER A 249 1.75 -3.15 -10.13
CA SER A 249 1.73 -1.84 -10.78
C SER A 249 0.53 -1.72 -11.74
N ARG A 250 -0.01 -0.50 -11.82
CA ARG A 250 -0.88 0.05 -12.89
C ARG A 250 -2.34 -0.39 -13.05
N THR A 251 -2.97 -1.10 -12.11
CA THR A 251 -4.30 -1.70 -12.40
C THR A 251 -5.53 -0.77 -12.33
N ASP A 252 -5.52 0.34 -11.57
CA ASP A 252 -6.74 1.18 -11.40
C ASP A 252 -6.77 2.50 -12.18
N ILE A 253 -5.67 2.86 -12.86
CA ILE A 253 -5.63 3.95 -13.86
C ILE A 253 -6.43 3.55 -15.14
N SER A 254 -6.82 2.28 -15.21
CA SER A 254 -7.06 1.52 -16.42
C SER A 254 -8.49 1.65 -16.99
N LYS A 255 -9.54 1.82 -16.19
CA LYS A 255 -10.94 1.73 -16.71
C LYS A 255 -11.38 2.96 -17.54
N HIS A 256 -11.26 4.18 -17.02
CA HIS A 256 -11.69 5.40 -17.74
C HIS A 256 -10.76 5.75 -18.93
N LEU A 257 -9.44 5.52 -18.80
CA LEU A 257 -8.51 5.70 -19.92
C LEU A 257 -8.74 4.70 -21.04
N LYS A 258 -9.15 3.46 -20.72
CA LYS A 258 -9.61 2.49 -21.72
C LYS A 258 -10.81 3.01 -22.49
N GLU A 259 -11.84 3.50 -21.80
CA GLU A 259 -13.06 4.02 -22.44
C GLU A 259 -12.77 5.22 -23.36
N ASP A 260 -11.98 6.19 -22.89
CA ASP A 260 -11.56 7.36 -23.70
C ASP A 260 -10.75 6.92 -24.94
N SER A 261 -9.82 5.96 -24.77
CA SER A 261 -9.02 5.42 -25.88
C SER A 261 -9.88 4.70 -26.90
N VAL A 262 -10.87 3.92 -26.45
CA VAL A 262 -11.83 3.20 -27.31
C VAL A 262 -12.75 4.17 -28.04
N GLN A 263 -13.20 5.23 -27.37
CA GLN A 263 -14.00 6.28 -28.01
C GLN A 263 -13.21 7.02 -29.09
N ALA A 264 -11.93 7.34 -28.84
CA ALA A 264 -11.05 7.93 -29.84
C ALA A 264 -10.84 7.01 -31.06
N ILE A 265 -10.70 5.70 -30.83
CA ILE A 265 -10.60 4.68 -31.89
C ILE A 265 -11.90 4.62 -32.71
N ASN A 266 -13.05 4.51 -32.06
CA ASN A 266 -14.36 4.45 -32.73
C ASN A 266 -14.65 5.72 -33.55
N LYS A 267 -14.27 6.90 -33.03
CA LYS A 267 -14.41 8.17 -33.74
C LYS A 267 -13.48 8.26 -34.96
N ALA A 268 -12.24 7.77 -34.84
CA ALA A 268 -11.30 7.73 -35.96
C ALA A 268 -11.83 6.90 -37.14
N LEU A 269 -12.48 5.77 -36.81
CA LEU A 269 -13.11 4.84 -37.76
C LEU A 269 -14.34 5.45 -38.44
N ALA A 270 -15.26 6.05 -37.66
CA ALA A 270 -16.47 6.68 -38.21
C ALA A 270 -16.14 7.82 -39.19
N GLU A 271 -15.09 8.59 -38.91
CA GLU A 271 -14.61 9.66 -39.81
C GLU A 271 -13.81 9.12 -41.01
N GLN A 272 -13.57 7.80 -41.13
CA GLN A 272 -12.89 7.18 -42.27
C GLN A 272 -13.89 6.60 -43.29
N GLU A 273 -15.09 6.19 -42.86
CA GLU A 273 -16.17 5.77 -43.76
C GLU A 273 -16.77 6.93 -44.56
N ASP A 274 -16.65 8.17 -44.07
CA ASP A 274 -17.36 9.35 -44.61
C ASP A 274 -16.55 10.16 -45.64
N ARG A 275 -15.27 9.85 -45.88
CA ARG A 275 -14.44 10.59 -46.87
C ARG A 275 -13.51 9.66 -47.66
N GLY A 276 -13.74 9.60 -48.96
CA GLY A 276 -12.89 8.89 -49.93
C GLY A 276 -11.44 9.39 -49.96
N PRO A 277 -10.53 8.66 -50.64
CA PRO A 277 -9.07 8.75 -50.49
C PRO A 277 -8.37 10.06 -50.89
N GLU A 278 -9.10 11.12 -51.26
CA GLU A 278 -8.52 12.35 -51.82
C GLU A 278 -8.36 13.53 -50.85
N ALA A 279 -8.65 13.38 -49.55
CA ALA A 279 -8.44 14.44 -48.57
C ALA A 279 -7.23 14.17 -47.65
N ILE A 280 -6.06 13.90 -48.22
CA ILE A 280 -4.80 13.79 -47.48
C ILE A 280 -3.85 14.84 -48.04
N MET A 281 -4.05 16.12 -47.74
CA MET A 281 -3.02 17.17 -47.73
C MET A 281 -3.66 18.51 -47.33
N ASP A 282 -3.89 18.74 -46.03
CA ASP A 282 -3.71 20.08 -45.45
C ASP A 282 -3.81 20.06 -43.92
N THR A 283 -2.67 19.95 -43.23
CA THR A 283 -2.44 20.58 -41.91
C THR A 283 -0.98 20.39 -41.47
N LYS A 284 -0.19 21.47 -41.52
CA LYS A 284 1.25 21.52 -41.17
C LYS A 284 1.59 21.35 -39.68
N VAL A 285 0.66 20.87 -38.84
CA VAL A 285 0.86 20.77 -37.38
C VAL A 285 1.34 19.37 -36.94
N CYS A 286 1.15 18.34 -37.78
CA CYS A 286 1.49 16.95 -37.43
C CYS A 286 2.83 16.43 -37.98
N THR A 287 3.55 17.19 -38.80
CA THR A 287 4.79 16.69 -39.44
C THR A 287 5.93 16.44 -38.45
N MET A 288 5.86 16.99 -37.24
CA MET A 288 6.81 16.69 -36.16
C MET A 288 6.31 15.64 -35.15
N VAL A 289 5.03 15.27 -35.17
CA VAL A 289 4.40 14.39 -34.16
C VAL A 289 4.26 12.94 -34.67
N ILE A 290 4.44 12.70 -35.98
CA ILE A 290 4.54 11.33 -36.54
C ILE A 290 5.50 11.42 -37.72
N GLY A 291 6.79 11.48 -37.39
CA GLY A 291 7.88 11.74 -38.33
C GLY A 291 8.50 10.49 -38.97
N VAL A 292 7.82 9.34 -39.02
CA VAL A 292 8.24 8.18 -39.84
C VAL A 292 6.97 7.43 -40.26
N VAL A 293 6.98 6.83 -41.46
CA VAL A 293 5.90 6.07 -42.11
C VAL A 293 5.01 6.93 -43.04
N GLN A 294 5.63 7.54 -44.03
CA GLN A 294 4.98 7.95 -45.30
C GLN A 294 4.88 6.78 -46.32
N LYS A 295 4.95 5.51 -45.88
CA LYS A 295 5.05 4.35 -46.80
C LYS A 295 4.27 3.09 -46.38
N SER A 296 3.20 3.21 -45.59
CA SER A 296 2.31 2.06 -45.33
C SER A 296 0.90 2.32 -45.86
N THR A 297 0.44 1.43 -46.74
CA THR A 297 -0.91 1.39 -47.32
C THR A 297 -1.89 0.54 -46.50
N GLU A 298 -1.50 0.05 -45.33
CA GLU A 298 -2.37 -0.76 -44.48
C GLU A 298 -3.36 0.11 -43.70
N ILE A 299 -4.66 -0.17 -43.91
CA ILE A 299 -5.79 0.55 -43.32
C ILE A 299 -5.69 0.64 -41.78
N GLY A 300 -5.17 -0.40 -41.12
CA GLY A 300 -4.98 -0.43 -39.66
C GLY A 300 -3.95 0.57 -39.14
N VAL A 301 -2.87 0.83 -39.89
CA VAL A 301 -1.82 1.80 -39.51
C VAL A 301 -2.35 3.23 -39.62
N LEU A 302 -3.15 3.51 -40.66
CA LEU A 302 -3.76 4.83 -40.86
C LEU A 302 -4.78 5.16 -39.75
N CYS A 303 -5.60 4.17 -39.37
CA CYS A 303 -6.59 4.30 -38.30
C CYS A 303 -5.94 4.55 -36.93
N GLY A 304 -4.90 3.79 -36.57
CA GLY A 304 -4.19 3.97 -35.30
C GLY A 304 -3.53 5.35 -35.17
N ILE A 305 -2.93 5.83 -36.27
CA ILE A 305 -2.37 7.18 -36.34
C ILE A 305 -3.45 8.25 -36.13
N LYS A 306 -4.65 8.07 -36.69
CA LYS A 306 -5.76 9.00 -36.55
C LYS A 306 -6.35 9.00 -35.13
N ALA A 307 -6.47 7.83 -34.50
CA ALA A 307 -6.92 7.70 -33.11
C ALA A 307 -6.01 8.46 -32.12
N ILE A 308 -4.69 8.28 -32.24
CA ILE A 308 -3.70 8.99 -31.41
C ILE A 308 -3.82 10.51 -31.60
N LYS A 309 -4.02 10.98 -32.84
CA LYS A 309 -4.21 12.42 -33.12
C LYS A 309 -5.49 12.98 -32.53
N LEU A 310 -6.60 12.25 -32.61
CA LEU A 310 -7.87 12.66 -32.02
C LEU A 310 -7.77 12.76 -30.50
N GLU A 311 -7.09 11.80 -29.87
CA GLU A 311 -6.89 11.81 -28.42
C GLU A 311 -5.99 12.95 -27.97
N TYR A 312 -4.86 13.18 -28.66
CA TYR A 312 -4.04 14.37 -28.43
C TYR A 312 -4.85 15.66 -28.58
N THR A 313 -5.70 15.76 -29.61
CA THR A 313 -6.54 16.94 -29.83
C THR A 313 -7.56 17.15 -28.72
N ARG A 314 -8.15 16.06 -28.19
CA ARG A 314 -9.06 16.11 -27.04
C ARG A 314 -8.34 16.62 -25.79
N LEU A 315 -7.17 16.07 -25.48
CA LEU A 315 -6.36 16.44 -24.33
C LEU A 315 -5.80 17.86 -24.45
N LEU A 316 -5.46 18.31 -25.66
CA LEU A 316 -5.05 19.69 -25.94
C LEU A 316 -6.19 20.68 -25.68
N LYS A 317 -7.43 20.35 -26.07
CA LYS A 317 -8.60 21.18 -25.75
C LYS A 317 -8.80 21.27 -24.24
N LEU A 318 -8.77 20.15 -23.52
CA LEU A 318 -8.85 20.14 -22.06
C LEU A 318 -7.76 20.96 -21.38
N ALA A 319 -6.55 20.99 -21.95
CA ALA A 319 -5.44 21.78 -21.43
C ALA A 319 -5.60 23.29 -21.68
N GLN A 320 -6.36 23.69 -22.71
CA GLN A 320 -6.62 25.08 -23.11
C GLN A 320 -7.93 25.64 -22.56
N GLU A 321 -8.83 24.79 -22.07
CA GLU A 321 -10.08 25.19 -21.42
C GLU A 321 -9.79 25.82 -20.06
N ASP A 322 -10.44 26.95 -19.76
CA ASP A 322 -10.43 27.55 -18.42
C ASP A 322 -11.38 26.75 -17.51
N PRO A 323 -10.87 25.99 -16.53
CA PRO A 323 -11.73 25.16 -15.70
C PRO A 323 -12.47 26.00 -14.65
N PRO A 324 -13.69 25.61 -14.24
CA PRO A 324 -14.32 26.17 -13.05
C PRO A 324 -13.51 25.82 -11.78
N PRO A 325 -13.62 26.57 -10.67
CA PRO A 325 -12.79 26.37 -9.46
C PRO A 325 -12.83 24.95 -8.88
N GLU A 326 -13.95 24.25 -9.03
CA GLU A 326 -14.15 22.87 -8.62
C GLU A 326 -13.55 21.81 -9.55
N CYS A 327 -12.93 22.22 -10.65
CA CYS A 327 -12.33 21.31 -11.60
C CYS A 327 -10.85 21.66 -11.84
N ASP A 328 -10.02 20.63 -11.91
CA ASP A 328 -8.67 20.74 -12.41
C ASP A 328 -8.42 19.63 -13.43
N TYR A 329 -8.37 19.99 -14.71
CA TYR A 329 -8.19 19.04 -15.80
C TYR A 329 -6.82 18.33 -15.74
N ARG A 330 -5.82 18.90 -15.04
CA ARG A 330 -4.53 18.25 -14.80
C ARG A 330 -4.68 16.95 -14.01
N LEU A 331 -5.68 16.87 -13.13
CA LEU A 331 -5.94 15.66 -12.34
C LEU A 331 -6.53 14.51 -13.17
N ARG A 332 -7.19 14.84 -14.29
CA ARG A 332 -7.84 13.85 -15.15
C ARG A 332 -6.84 13.05 -15.99
N HIS A 333 -5.77 13.69 -16.47
CA HIS A 333 -4.78 13.03 -17.33
C HIS A 333 -3.39 13.67 -17.26
N ALA A 334 -2.35 12.84 -17.18
CA ALA A 334 -0.94 13.26 -17.18
C ALA A 334 -0.57 14.20 -18.34
N ILE A 335 -1.09 13.94 -19.55
CA ILE A 335 -0.81 14.75 -20.75
C ILE A 335 -1.37 16.17 -20.61
N VAL A 336 -2.50 16.37 -19.92
CA VAL A 336 -3.01 17.73 -19.66
C VAL A 336 -2.03 18.49 -18.78
N TYR A 337 -1.53 17.85 -17.72
CA TYR A 337 -0.45 18.40 -16.88
C TYR A 337 0.83 18.69 -17.70
N PHE A 338 1.23 17.78 -18.59
CA PHE A 338 2.40 17.97 -19.45
C PHE A 338 2.25 19.13 -20.44
N ILE A 339 1.07 19.27 -21.07
CA ILE A 339 0.80 20.35 -22.03
C ILE A 339 0.85 21.71 -21.32
N GLN A 340 0.16 21.86 -20.20
CA GLN A 340 0.13 23.12 -19.44
C GLN A 340 1.50 23.51 -18.89
N ASN A 341 2.35 22.52 -18.60
CA ASN A 341 3.73 22.73 -18.13
C ASN A 341 4.78 22.73 -19.25
N GLN A 342 4.38 22.77 -20.53
CA GLN A 342 5.27 22.85 -21.69
C GLN A 342 6.28 21.70 -21.78
N ALA A 343 5.84 20.46 -21.53
CA ALA A 343 6.69 19.29 -21.68
C ALA A 343 7.19 19.12 -23.13
N PRO A 344 8.40 18.54 -23.31
CA PRO A 344 8.88 18.24 -24.65
C PRO A 344 7.88 17.34 -25.39
N LYS A 345 7.58 17.69 -26.65
CA LYS A 345 6.58 16.98 -27.47
C LYS A 345 6.82 15.47 -27.53
N LYS A 346 8.08 15.05 -27.51
CA LYS A 346 8.48 13.65 -27.52
C LYS A 346 8.07 12.88 -26.26
N ILE A 347 8.08 13.53 -25.09
CA ILE A 347 7.59 12.94 -23.83
C ILE A 347 6.08 12.73 -23.90
N ILE A 348 5.35 13.71 -24.44
CA ILE A 348 3.89 13.62 -24.65
C ILE A 348 3.55 12.51 -25.65
N GLU A 349 4.28 12.44 -26.77
CA GLU A 349 4.10 11.42 -27.81
C GLU A 349 4.34 10.01 -27.27
N ARG A 350 5.46 9.80 -26.56
CA ARG A 350 5.75 8.53 -25.91
C ARG A 350 4.67 8.13 -24.91
N THR A 351 4.19 9.08 -24.10
CA THR A 351 3.13 8.83 -23.12
C THR A 351 1.81 8.41 -23.79
N LEU A 352 1.45 9.06 -24.91
CA LEU A 352 0.30 8.64 -25.72
C LEU A 352 0.48 7.25 -26.32
N LEU A 353 1.67 6.94 -26.84
CA LEU A 353 1.96 5.63 -27.40
C LEU A 353 1.88 4.54 -26.32
N GLU A 354 2.34 4.79 -25.10
CA GLU A 354 2.18 3.86 -23.97
C GLU A 354 0.70 3.64 -23.61
N GLN A 355 -0.15 4.66 -23.69
CA GLN A 355 -1.61 4.52 -23.51
C GLN A 355 -2.24 3.61 -24.58
N PHE A 356 -1.92 3.82 -25.86
CA PHE A 356 -2.46 2.99 -26.94
C PHE A 356 -1.79 1.62 -27.06
N GLY A 357 -0.59 1.44 -26.50
CA GLY A 357 0.15 0.19 -26.45
C GLY A 357 -0.19 -0.71 -25.25
N ASP A 358 -1.13 -0.31 -24.39
CA ASP A 358 -1.56 -1.08 -23.23
C ASP A 358 -2.23 -2.40 -23.65
N HIS A 359 -1.75 -3.52 -23.11
CA HIS A 359 -2.29 -4.87 -23.29
C HIS A 359 -3.76 -4.98 -22.92
N ASN A 360 -4.23 -4.11 -22.04
CA ASN A 360 -5.62 -3.99 -21.65
C ASN A 360 -6.57 -3.58 -22.79
N LEU A 361 -6.05 -3.06 -23.91
CA LEU A 361 -6.83 -2.75 -25.11
C LEU A 361 -7.01 -3.97 -26.03
N SER A 362 -6.48 -5.15 -25.68
CA SER A 362 -6.46 -6.34 -26.57
C SER A 362 -7.80 -7.08 -26.74
N PHE A 363 -8.90 -6.56 -26.22
CA PHE A 363 -10.20 -7.24 -26.21
C PHE A 363 -10.89 -7.31 -27.58
N ASP A 364 -10.59 -6.39 -28.51
CA ASP A 364 -11.19 -6.35 -29.85
C ASP A 364 -10.10 -6.31 -30.95
N GLU A 365 -10.38 -6.89 -32.13
CA GLU A 365 -9.41 -7.03 -33.22
C GLU A 365 -8.87 -5.68 -33.69
N ARG A 366 -9.74 -4.66 -33.66
CA ARG A 366 -9.41 -3.27 -34.02
C ARG A 366 -8.44 -2.65 -33.02
N CYS A 367 -8.71 -2.79 -31.73
CA CYS A 367 -7.86 -2.30 -30.66
C CYS A 367 -6.53 -3.08 -30.59
N ARG A 368 -6.55 -4.40 -30.85
CA ARG A 368 -5.33 -5.23 -30.98
C ARG A 368 -4.40 -4.74 -32.08
N ASN A 369 -4.95 -4.36 -33.23
CA ASN A 369 -4.14 -3.85 -34.35
C ASN A 369 -3.52 -2.49 -34.02
N ILE A 370 -4.27 -1.58 -33.39
CA ILE A 370 -3.76 -0.26 -32.97
C ILE A 370 -2.71 -0.41 -31.85
N MET A 371 -2.94 -1.31 -30.90
CA MET A 371 -2.01 -1.65 -29.84
C MET A 371 -0.68 -2.17 -30.39
N LYS A 372 -0.72 -3.13 -31.32
CA LYS A 372 0.48 -3.63 -32.00
C LYS A 372 1.25 -2.54 -32.74
N VAL A 373 0.54 -1.61 -33.39
CA VAL A 373 1.17 -0.46 -34.07
C VAL A 373 1.82 0.49 -33.06
N ALA A 374 1.17 0.74 -31.92
CA ALA A 374 1.73 1.58 -30.85
C ALA A 374 2.96 0.92 -30.20
N GLN A 375 2.91 -0.39 -29.92
CA GLN A 375 4.03 -1.17 -29.38
C GLN A 375 5.23 -1.20 -30.34
N ALA A 376 4.99 -1.51 -31.62
CA ALA A 376 6.05 -1.48 -32.64
C ALA A 376 6.68 -0.09 -32.76
N LYS A 377 5.88 0.98 -32.61
CA LYS A 377 6.41 2.36 -32.59
C LYS A 377 7.26 2.63 -31.35
N LEU A 378 6.84 2.18 -30.17
CA LEU A 378 7.63 2.34 -28.94
C LEU A 378 8.98 1.64 -29.04
N GLU A 379 9.03 0.46 -29.67
CA GLU A 379 10.28 -0.30 -29.91
C GLU A 379 11.23 0.40 -30.90
N MET A 380 10.69 1.18 -31.83
CA MET A 380 11.48 1.93 -32.82
C MET A 380 12.06 3.25 -32.26
N ILE A 381 11.61 3.73 -31.10
CA ILE A 381 12.14 4.94 -30.48
C ILE A 381 13.57 4.67 -29.99
N LYS A 382 14.54 5.33 -30.61
CA LYS A 382 15.95 5.21 -30.20
C LYS A 382 16.18 5.92 -28.85
N PRO A 383 17.12 5.45 -28.02
CA PRO A 383 17.50 6.15 -26.78
C PRO A 383 17.93 7.62 -27.00
N ASP A 384 18.51 7.93 -28.16
CA ASP A 384 18.90 9.29 -28.54
C ASP A 384 17.70 10.21 -28.85
N GLU A 385 16.53 9.63 -29.10
CA GLU A 385 15.32 10.37 -29.47
C GLU A 385 14.54 10.82 -28.23
N VAL A 386 14.43 9.95 -27.21
CA VAL A 386 13.76 10.24 -25.94
C VAL A 386 14.71 9.89 -24.80
N ASN A 387 15.13 10.90 -24.03
CA ASN A 387 15.87 10.66 -22.80
C ASN A 387 14.93 10.01 -21.76
N MET A 388 15.22 8.75 -21.39
CA MET A 388 14.41 7.99 -20.45
C MET A 388 14.46 8.54 -19.03
N GLU A 389 15.57 9.16 -18.60
CA GLU A 389 15.63 9.84 -17.30
C GLU A 389 14.74 11.09 -17.30
N GLU A 390 14.72 11.84 -18.39
CA GLU A 390 13.83 13.00 -18.54
C GLU A 390 12.36 12.54 -18.54
N TYR A 391 12.05 11.47 -19.26
CA TYR A 391 10.71 10.85 -19.27
C TYR A 391 10.24 10.49 -17.87
N GLU A 392 11.07 9.77 -17.10
CA GLU A 392 10.73 9.38 -15.73
C GLU A 392 10.59 10.57 -14.79
N ARG A 393 11.42 11.61 -14.93
CA ARG A 393 11.30 12.85 -14.13
C ARG A 393 9.95 13.54 -14.36
N TRP A 394 9.48 13.63 -15.62
CA TRP A 394 8.18 14.22 -15.91
C TRP A 394 7.01 13.43 -15.28
N HIS A 395 7.07 12.11 -15.34
CA HIS A 395 6.07 11.24 -14.70
C HIS A 395 6.17 11.27 -13.16
N GLN A 396 7.37 11.43 -12.61
CA GLN A 396 7.57 11.64 -11.17
C GLN A 396 6.99 12.98 -10.72
N ASP A 397 7.22 14.07 -11.45
CA ASP A 397 6.63 15.38 -11.14
C ASP A 397 5.09 15.32 -11.18
N TYR A 398 4.50 14.59 -12.13
CA TYR A 398 3.05 14.39 -12.18
C TYR A 398 2.52 13.55 -11.00
N ARG A 399 3.24 12.49 -10.59
CA ARG A 399 2.90 11.73 -9.37
C ARG A 399 2.96 12.62 -8.13
N HIS A 400 4.00 13.43 -8.02
CA HIS A 400 4.19 14.35 -6.89
C HIS A 400 3.10 15.43 -6.84
N PHE A 401 2.66 15.94 -8.00
CA PHE A 401 1.49 16.83 -8.10
C PHE A 401 0.20 16.17 -7.58
N ARG A 402 -0.06 14.91 -7.95
CA ARG A 402 -1.24 14.17 -7.45
C ARG A 402 -1.19 13.92 -5.94
N GLU A 403 -0.03 13.54 -5.42
CA GLU A 403 0.20 13.35 -3.98
C GLU A 403 -0.02 14.66 -3.22
N THR A 404 0.55 15.77 -3.71
CA THR A 404 0.35 17.12 -3.15
C THR A 404 -1.13 17.49 -3.12
N THR A 405 -1.86 17.18 -4.20
CA THR A 405 -3.31 17.40 -4.27
C THR A 405 -4.02 16.59 -3.20
N MET A 406 -3.66 15.32 -3.01
CA MET A 406 -4.30 14.47 -2.01
C MET A 406 -3.99 14.92 -0.57
N PHE A 407 -2.73 15.29 -0.27
CA PHE A 407 -2.37 15.90 1.01
C PHE A 407 -3.24 17.14 1.30
N LEU A 408 -3.41 18.00 0.30
CA LEU A 408 -4.26 19.19 0.42
C LEU A 408 -5.72 18.82 0.69
N MET A 409 -6.28 17.86 -0.06
CA MET A 409 -7.68 17.45 0.11
C MET A 409 -7.94 16.83 1.48
N VAL A 410 -7.09 15.91 1.92
CA VAL A 410 -7.20 15.29 3.25
C VAL A 410 -7.11 16.37 4.34
N GLY A 411 -6.14 17.27 4.25
CA GLY A 411 -5.97 18.37 5.21
C GLY A 411 -7.19 19.28 5.30
N LEU A 412 -7.76 19.67 4.14
CA LEU A 412 -8.96 20.51 4.08
C LEU A 412 -10.23 19.78 4.52
N GLU A 413 -10.37 18.48 4.25
CA GLU A 413 -11.49 17.67 4.74
C GLU A 413 -11.53 17.61 6.27
N PHE A 414 -10.36 17.42 6.91
CA PHE A 414 -10.26 17.48 8.36
C PHE A 414 -10.55 18.88 8.90
N PHE A 415 -10.12 19.92 8.18
CA PHE A 415 -10.38 21.31 8.54
C PHE A 415 -11.89 21.64 8.51
N GLN A 416 -12.60 21.25 7.46
CA GLN A 416 -14.03 21.53 7.29
C GLN A 416 -14.93 20.79 8.30
N LYS A 417 -14.62 19.53 8.63
CA LYS A 417 -15.36 18.77 9.65
C LYS A 417 -15.44 19.51 10.99
N LYS A 418 -14.43 20.32 11.31
CA LYS A 418 -14.36 21.13 12.54
C LYS A 418 -15.17 22.43 12.48
N SER A 419 -15.24 23.10 11.32
CA SER A 419 -16.00 24.35 11.19
C SER A 419 -17.50 24.11 11.41
N SER A 420 -18.03 23.01 10.88
CA SER A 420 -19.42 22.58 11.10
C SER A 420 -19.75 22.23 12.55
N SER A 421 -18.78 21.77 13.35
CA SER A 421 -18.96 21.48 14.78
C SER A 421 -18.95 22.73 15.66
N LYS A 422 -18.28 23.82 15.24
CA LYS A 422 -18.31 25.11 15.95
C LYS A 422 -19.69 25.76 15.90
N SER A 423 -20.42 25.63 14.79
CA SER A 423 -21.76 26.19 14.61
C SER A 423 -22.80 25.59 15.58
N THR A 424 -22.61 24.34 16.00
CA THR A 424 -23.49 23.64 16.95
C THR A 424 -23.16 23.95 18.41
N LEU A 425 -22.03 24.63 18.68
CA LEU A 425 -21.52 24.95 20.01
C LEU A 425 -21.72 26.44 20.38
N HIS A 426 -22.74 27.09 19.80
CA HIS A 426 -23.26 28.33 20.38
C HIS A 426 -23.90 28.02 21.74
N MET A 427 -23.11 28.29 22.78
CA MET A 427 -23.43 28.38 24.21
C MET A 427 -24.91 28.71 24.48
N HIS A 428 -25.71 27.71 24.84
CA HIS A 428 -26.89 27.92 25.66
C HIS A 428 -26.46 27.87 27.13
N PRO A 429 -26.82 28.86 27.98
CA PRO A 429 -26.42 28.86 29.38
C PRO A 429 -27.02 27.66 30.10
N TYR A 430 -26.20 27.02 30.94
CA TYR A 430 -26.57 25.99 31.90
C TYR A 430 -27.68 26.50 32.85
N SER A 431 -28.95 26.42 32.46
CA SER A 431 -30.06 26.60 33.41
C SER A 431 -31.38 25.90 33.06
N SER A 432 -31.49 25.16 31.94
CA SER A 432 -32.77 24.54 31.53
C SER A 432 -32.78 23.01 31.42
N PHE A 433 -31.65 22.32 31.63
CA PHE A 433 -31.59 20.86 31.49
C PHE A 433 -31.78 20.06 32.79
N SER A 434 -32.31 20.68 33.85
CA SER A 434 -32.58 20.02 35.14
C SER A 434 -34.02 19.49 35.28
N SER A 435 -34.95 19.84 34.40
CA SER A 435 -36.39 19.63 34.65
C SER A 435 -37.11 18.66 33.70
N THR A 436 -36.46 18.08 32.69
CA THR A 436 -37.16 17.27 31.67
C THR A 436 -36.70 15.81 31.56
N LEU A 437 -35.96 15.29 32.53
CA LEU A 437 -35.59 13.85 32.59
C LEU A 437 -35.89 13.26 33.97
N LYS A 438 -37.11 13.50 34.46
CA LYS A 438 -37.79 12.62 35.43
C LYS A 438 -38.99 11.99 34.73
N CYS A 439 -38.78 11.17 33.70
CA CYS A 439 -39.73 10.16 33.24
C CYS A 439 -39.13 9.32 32.10
N SER A 440 -39.31 8.01 32.19
CA SER A 440 -38.85 6.94 31.30
C SER A 440 -37.34 6.62 31.37
N GLY A 441 -37.04 5.46 31.95
CA GLY A 441 -35.69 4.94 32.07
C GLY A 441 -35.23 4.31 30.77
N TYR A 442 -34.16 4.83 30.20
CA TYR A 442 -33.12 4.11 29.44
C TYR A 442 -31.91 5.05 29.27
N PRO A 443 -30.98 5.15 30.26
CA PRO A 443 -29.77 5.99 30.12
C PRO A 443 -28.58 5.26 29.46
N SER A 444 -28.72 3.96 29.15
CA SER A 444 -27.55 3.11 28.83
C SER A 444 -27.11 3.18 27.37
N ALA A 445 -28.00 3.40 26.41
CA ALA A 445 -27.66 3.32 24.98
C ALA A 445 -26.82 4.51 24.48
N ILE A 446 -27.11 5.74 24.94
CA ILE A 446 -26.35 6.94 24.54
C ILE A 446 -25.00 7.00 25.26
N LYS A 447 -24.92 6.51 26.51
CA LYS A 447 -23.65 6.35 27.22
C LYS A 447 -22.75 5.31 26.54
N ILE A 448 -23.30 4.20 26.05
CA ILE A 448 -22.52 3.17 25.34
C ILE A 448 -22.03 3.68 23.98
N LEU A 449 -22.84 4.43 23.22
CA LEU A 449 -22.42 4.99 21.93
C LEU A 449 -21.32 6.05 22.07
N LEU A 450 -21.41 6.93 23.07
CA LEU A 450 -20.33 7.88 23.37
C LEU A 450 -19.09 7.19 23.93
N TRP A 451 -19.25 6.15 24.76
CA TRP A 451 -18.13 5.36 25.28
C TRP A 451 -17.43 4.55 24.19
N HIS A 452 -18.17 4.04 23.20
CA HIS A 452 -17.60 3.34 22.05
C HIS A 452 -16.85 4.30 21.12
N HIS A 453 -17.37 5.51 20.89
CA HIS A 453 -16.65 6.52 20.10
C HIS A 453 -15.39 7.07 20.80
N LEU A 454 -15.40 7.16 22.14
CA LEU A 454 -14.26 7.67 22.91
C LEU A 454 -13.20 6.59 23.23
N LYS A 455 -13.59 5.32 23.35
CA LYS A 455 -12.67 4.20 23.63
C LYS A 455 -11.79 3.85 22.44
N TRP A 456 -12.23 4.11 21.22
CA TRP A 456 -11.44 3.86 20.00
C TRP A 456 -10.27 4.86 19.79
N SER A 457 -10.21 5.94 20.56
CA SER A 457 -9.12 6.93 20.48
C SER A 457 -8.12 6.87 21.65
N TYR A 458 -8.25 5.93 22.58
CA TYR A 458 -7.39 5.87 23.78
C TYR A 458 -7.16 4.42 24.21
N LEU A 459 -6.21 3.74 23.55
CA LEU A 459 -5.59 2.50 24.03
C LEU A 459 -4.06 2.67 24.00
N SER A 460 -3.57 3.64 24.77
CA SER A 460 -2.20 3.65 25.29
C SER A 460 -2.14 4.62 26.48
N PHE A 461 -2.74 4.23 27.60
CA PHE A 461 -2.44 4.73 28.94
C PHE A 461 -3.23 3.85 29.90
N GLU A 462 -2.66 2.70 30.23
CA GLU A 462 -3.17 1.87 31.31
C GLU A 462 -2.58 2.33 32.64
N GLU A 463 -3.33 2.09 33.72
CA GLU A 463 -2.96 2.30 35.12
C GLU A 463 -2.90 3.75 35.61
N HIS A 464 -4.03 4.21 36.17
CA HIS A 464 -4.16 4.83 37.52
C HIS A 464 -5.48 5.61 37.56
N SER A 465 -6.57 4.98 38.00
CA SER A 465 -7.68 5.75 38.60
C SER A 465 -8.65 4.84 39.35
N ILE A 466 -8.14 4.21 40.41
CA ILE A 466 -9.00 3.93 41.57
C ILE A 466 -9.08 5.26 42.32
N TYR A 467 -10.31 5.73 42.58
CA TYR A 467 -10.69 7.01 43.20
C TYR A 467 -10.56 8.25 42.32
N LEU A 468 -11.70 8.80 41.88
CA LEU A 468 -12.06 10.22 42.00
C LEU A 468 -13.44 10.46 41.35
N GLU A 469 -14.49 10.39 42.17
CA GLU A 469 -15.69 11.18 41.93
C GLU A 469 -15.31 12.66 42.08
N ALA A 470 -15.17 13.39 40.97
CA ALA A 470 -15.25 14.85 40.95
C ALA A 470 -15.41 15.38 39.52
N ASP A 471 -16.60 15.94 39.26
CA ASP A 471 -16.89 17.11 38.42
C ASP A 471 -16.14 17.25 37.09
N GLY A 472 -16.80 16.89 35.97
CA GLY A 472 -16.82 17.53 34.63
C GLY A 472 -15.53 17.94 33.87
N VAL A 473 -14.40 18.09 34.55
CA VAL A 473 -13.11 18.61 34.08
C VAL A 473 -12.36 17.56 33.26
N TRP A 474 -12.58 16.27 33.56
CA TRP A 474 -12.04 15.15 32.79
C TRP A 474 -12.63 15.06 31.38
N MET A 475 -13.93 15.31 31.22
CA MET A 475 -14.58 15.34 29.90
C MET A 475 -14.09 16.53 29.06
N LEU A 476 -13.86 17.69 29.70
CA LEU A 476 -13.25 18.85 29.04
C LEU A 476 -11.80 18.58 28.62
N HIS A 477 -11.00 17.92 29.45
CA HIS A 477 -9.64 17.51 29.10
C HIS A 477 -9.62 16.51 27.94
N LEU A 478 -10.50 15.51 27.95
CA LEU A 478 -10.58 14.49 26.90
C LEU A 478 -11.06 15.10 25.57
N MET A 479 -12.02 16.03 25.61
CA MET A 479 -12.43 16.80 24.43
C MET A 479 -11.32 17.72 23.92
N LEU A 480 -10.51 18.32 24.80
CA LEU A 480 -9.38 19.16 24.42
C LEU A 480 -8.26 18.35 23.75
N LEU A 481 -7.93 17.17 24.30
CA LEU A 481 -6.93 16.26 23.76
C LEU A 481 -7.38 15.69 22.40
N PHE A 482 -8.65 15.34 22.25
CA PHE A 482 -9.23 14.95 20.96
C PHE A 482 -9.16 16.09 19.93
N LEU A 483 -9.53 17.32 20.33
CA LEU A 483 -9.39 18.50 19.46
C LEU A 483 -7.94 18.79 19.08
N HIS A 484 -6.98 18.51 19.97
CA HIS A 484 -5.56 18.67 19.73
C HIS A 484 -5.04 17.63 18.75
N PHE A 485 -5.36 16.35 18.95
CA PHE A 485 -4.87 15.25 18.10
C PHE A 485 -5.40 15.35 16.66
N SER A 486 -6.72 15.52 16.47
CA SER A 486 -7.30 15.67 15.13
C SER A 486 -6.87 16.96 14.42
N TYR A 487 -6.48 18.00 15.16
CA TYR A 487 -5.95 19.24 14.58
C TYR A 487 -4.49 19.10 14.16
N MET A 488 -3.67 18.41 14.97
CA MET A 488 -2.30 18.09 14.61
C MET A 488 -2.24 17.23 13.34
N GLU A 489 -3.15 16.28 13.18
CA GLU A 489 -3.27 15.51 11.93
C GLU A 489 -3.59 16.42 10.73
N ALA A 490 -4.63 17.25 10.80
CA ALA A 490 -4.99 18.16 9.71
C ALA A 490 -3.83 19.09 9.32
N LEU A 491 -3.14 19.64 10.32
CA LEU A 491 -2.00 20.54 10.14
C LEU A 491 -0.82 19.80 9.49
N LEU A 492 -0.58 18.54 9.84
CA LEU A 492 0.47 17.72 9.24
C LEU A 492 0.27 17.55 7.73
N TYR A 493 -0.95 17.16 7.30
CA TYR A 493 -1.28 17.03 5.87
C TYR A 493 -1.11 18.37 5.12
N LEU A 494 -1.53 19.49 5.70
CA LEU A 494 -1.39 20.82 5.10
C LEU A 494 0.06 21.31 5.04
N ILE A 495 0.91 20.96 6.01
CA ILE A 495 2.34 21.27 6.00
C ILE A 495 3.04 20.52 4.86
N TYR A 496 2.80 19.21 4.71
CA TYR A 496 3.37 18.43 3.62
C TYR A 496 2.83 18.87 2.25
N ALA A 497 1.52 19.18 2.15
CA ALA A 497 0.96 19.79 0.94
C ALA A 497 1.69 21.09 0.58
N TYR A 498 1.93 21.97 1.55
CA TYR A 498 2.64 23.23 1.32
C TYR A 498 4.10 23.03 0.91
N GLN A 499 4.83 22.12 1.58
CA GLN A 499 6.23 21.83 1.26
C GLN A 499 6.39 21.23 -0.15
N ASN A 500 5.60 20.23 -0.48
CA ASN A 500 5.60 19.60 -1.80
C ASN A 500 5.17 20.60 -2.88
N ASN A 501 4.15 21.41 -2.60
CA ASN A 501 3.71 22.44 -3.54
C ASN A 501 4.79 23.48 -3.82
N LYS A 502 5.59 23.85 -2.81
CA LYS A 502 6.72 24.77 -2.99
C LYS A 502 7.80 24.17 -3.89
N GLU A 503 8.09 22.88 -3.76
CA GLU A 503 9.01 22.19 -4.67
C GLU A 503 8.46 22.19 -6.11
N LEU A 504 7.18 21.86 -6.30
CA LEU A 504 6.54 21.88 -7.60
C LEU A 504 6.60 23.28 -8.23
N LEU A 505 6.18 24.32 -7.50
CA LEU A 505 6.17 25.69 -7.99
C LEU A 505 7.57 26.22 -8.33
N SER A 506 8.63 25.72 -7.67
CA SER A 506 10.02 26.05 -8.05
C SER A 506 10.39 25.60 -9.48
N LYS A 507 9.68 24.60 -10.02
CA LYS A 507 9.84 24.08 -11.38
C LYS A 507 8.89 24.74 -12.40
N GLY A 508 8.03 25.66 -11.97
CA GLY A 508 7.11 26.42 -12.81
C GLY A 508 5.73 26.71 -12.17
N PRO A 509 5.04 27.79 -12.57
CA PRO A 509 3.81 28.24 -11.91
C PRO A 509 2.62 27.27 -12.08
N TYR A 510 2.59 26.47 -13.16
CA TYR A 510 1.52 25.50 -13.44
C TYR A 510 1.82 24.08 -12.92
N ARG A 511 2.92 23.90 -12.19
CA ARG A 511 3.36 22.60 -11.63
C ARG A 511 2.60 22.23 -10.37
N GLY A 512 2.15 23.24 -9.63
CA GLY A 512 1.50 23.10 -8.33
C GLY A 512 0.11 23.73 -8.29
N HIS A 513 -0.40 23.84 -7.08
CA HIS A 513 -1.61 24.56 -6.70
C HIS A 513 -1.30 25.99 -6.25
N ASP A 514 -2.35 26.80 -6.11
CA ASP A 514 -2.25 28.17 -5.60
C ASP A 514 -1.60 28.20 -4.21
N GLU A 515 -0.45 28.87 -4.11
CA GLU A 515 0.30 28.99 -2.85
C GLU A 515 -0.49 29.77 -1.80
N GLU A 516 -1.25 30.79 -2.18
CA GLU A 516 -2.02 31.62 -1.25
C GLU A 516 -3.11 30.79 -0.57
N LEU A 517 -3.79 29.93 -1.31
CA LEU A 517 -4.82 29.03 -0.80
C LEU A 517 -4.26 28.08 0.27
N ILE A 518 -3.21 27.32 -0.06
CA ILE A 518 -2.61 26.36 0.88
C ILE A 518 -2.03 27.11 2.08
N SER A 519 -1.42 28.26 1.85
CA SER A 519 -0.79 29.06 2.90
C SER A 519 -1.83 29.67 3.84
N HIS A 520 -3.01 30.06 3.36
CA HIS A 520 -4.12 30.54 4.19
C HIS A 520 -4.59 29.46 5.17
N TYR A 521 -4.90 28.25 4.69
CA TYR A 521 -5.35 27.16 5.56
C TYR A 521 -4.24 26.59 6.46
N ARG A 522 -2.97 26.73 6.05
CA ARG A 522 -1.82 26.49 6.93
C ARG A 522 -1.68 27.55 8.03
N ARG A 523 -2.03 28.82 7.74
CA ARG A 523 -1.81 30.00 8.59
C ARG A 523 -3.02 30.49 9.37
N GLU A 524 -4.25 29.99 9.18
CA GLU A 524 -5.42 30.41 9.97
C GLU A 524 -5.12 30.25 11.47
N SER A 525 -4.77 31.39 12.06
CA SER A 525 -3.88 31.55 13.22
C SER A 525 -4.67 31.73 14.51
N ASN A 526 -6.00 31.77 14.43
CA ASN A 526 -6.90 31.81 15.58
C ASN A 526 -6.78 30.57 16.48
N LEU A 527 -6.06 29.52 16.05
CA LEU A 527 -5.80 28.32 16.85
C LEU A 527 -4.33 28.13 17.21
N GLN A 528 -3.36 28.58 16.41
CA GLN A 528 -1.95 28.46 16.77
C GLN A 528 -1.61 29.37 17.97
N GLU A 529 -2.20 30.56 18.01
CA GLU A 529 -2.12 31.53 19.13
C GLU A 529 -2.83 30.98 20.39
N LYS A 530 -4.01 30.36 20.23
CA LYS A 530 -4.73 29.68 21.33
C LYS A 530 -4.03 28.40 21.81
N LEU A 531 -3.28 27.72 20.96
CA LEU A 531 -2.45 26.59 21.37
C LEU A 531 -1.24 27.09 22.14
N THR A 532 -0.54 28.11 21.65
CA THR A 532 0.67 28.66 22.31
C THR A 532 0.40 29.37 23.64
N ASP A 533 -0.79 29.94 23.85
CA ASP A 533 -1.18 30.50 25.14
C ASP A 533 -1.50 29.44 26.23
N PHE A 534 -1.82 28.22 25.81
CA PHE A 534 -2.24 27.13 26.69
C PHE A 534 -1.21 25.98 26.80
N LEU A 535 -0.31 25.82 25.82
CA LEU A 535 0.76 24.81 25.78
C LEU A 535 1.73 24.89 26.97
N PRO A 536 2.22 26.07 27.38
CA PRO A 536 3.16 26.19 28.50
C PRO A 536 2.54 25.82 29.85
N LYS A 537 1.21 25.76 29.93
CA LYS A 537 0.47 25.42 31.16
C LYS A 537 0.15 23.93 31.27
N LEU A 538 0.36 23.15 30.20
CA LEU A 538 -0.02 21.73 30.14
C LEU A 538 1.16 20.78 29.91
N LEU A 539 2.26 21.22 29.27
CA LEU A 539 3.39 20.36 28.97
C LEU A 539 4.73 21.11 29.03
N ASP A 540 5.52 20.82 30.07
CA ASP A 540 6.98 20.96 30.06
C ASP A 540 7.60 19.79 29.25
N CYS A 541 7.14 19.61 28.00
CA CYS A 541 7.59 18.55 27.10
C CYS A 541 8.21 19.16 25.85
N SER A 542 9.39 19.73 26.03
CA SER A 542 10.26 20.21 24.95
C SER A 542 10.95 19.08 24.16
N THR A 543 10.55 17.81 24.36
CA THR A 543 11.20 16.63 23.78
C THR A 543 10.47 15.98 22.59
N GLU A 544 9.22 16.31 22.30
CA GLU A 544 8.41 15.59 21.27
C GLU A 544 8.22 16.32 19.93
N ILE A 545 8.82 17.50 19.75
CA ILE A 545 8.79 18.20 18.45
C ILE A 545 9.65 17.47 17.38
N LYS A 546 10.39 16.42 17.77
CA LYS A 546 11.20 15.59 16.85
C LYS A 546 10.40 14.58 16.00
N GLY A 547 9.08 14.44 16.21
CA GLY A 547 8.23 13.45 15.51
C GLY A 547 7.78 13.80 14.08
N PHE A 548 8.10 14.98 13.55
CA PHE A 548 7.55 15.47 12.28
C PHE A 548 8.43 15.21 11.03
N ASN A 549 9.29 14.17 11.05
CA ASN A 549 10.20 13.93 9.92
C ASN A 549 9.59 13.07 8.80
N ASP A 550 8.60 12.23 9.09
CA ASP A 550 8.03 11.29 8.11
C ASP A 550 6.69 11.81 7.54
N PRO A 551 6.51 11.80 6.20
CA PRO A 551 5.27 12.22 5.56
C PRO A 551 4.10 11.31 5.97
N PRO A 552 2.89 11.87 6.22
CA PRO A 552 1.74 11.04 6.50
C PRO A 552 1.44 10.12 5.32
N LYS A 553 1.10 8.86 5.58
CA LYS A 553 0.82 7.90 4.51
C LYS A 553 -0.51 8.25 3.81
N LEU A 554 -0.46 8.50 2.51
CA LEU A 554 -1.65 8.65 1.68
C LEU A 554 -2.28 7.28 1.38
N PRO A 555 -3.62 7.14 1.39
CA PRO A 555 -4.27 5.92 0.92
C PRO A 555 -4.05 5.75 -0.59
N SER A 556 -4.23 4.54 -1.12
CA SER A 556 -4.35 4.37 -2.58
C SER A 556 -5.62 5.08 -3.05
N TYR A 557 -5.54 5.78 -4.18
CA TYR A 557 -6.68 6.50 -4.74
C TYR A 557 -6.73 6.40 -6.26
N SER A 558 -7.95 6.30 -6.78
CA SER A 558 -8.18 6.35 -8.23
C SER A 558 -8.15 7.80 -8.74
N THR A 559 -7.98 7.98 -10.06
CA THR A 559 -8.13 9.29 -10.69
C THR A 559 -9.54 9.87 -10.48
N HIS A 560 -10.57 9.01 -10.53
CA HIS A 560 -11.95 9.43 -10.30
C HIS A 560 -12.12 9.96 -8.87
N GLU A 561 -11.64 9.23 -7.87
CA GLU A 561 -11.71 9.62 -6.46
C GLU A 561 -10.98 10.96 -6.21
N LEU A 562 -9.77 11.12 -6.74
CA LEU A 562 -9.01 12.36 -6.58
C LEU A 562 -9.76 13.57 -7.17
N CYS A 563 -10.35 13.42 -8.37
CA CYS A 563 -11.14 14.48 -9.01
C CYS A 563 -12.41 14.79 -8.22
N GLU A 564 -13.11 13.77 -7.70
CA GLU A 564 -14.34 13.93 -6.94
C GLU A 564 -14.09 14.64 -5.60
N ARG A 565 -13.03 14.24 -4.88
CA ARG A 565 -12.63 14.88 -3.62
C ARG A 565 -12.23 16.33 -3.83
N TYR A 566 -11.46 16.59 -4.90
CA TYR A 566 -11.12 17.95 -5.32
C TYR A 566 -12.36 18.81 -5.54
N ALA A 567 -13.29 18.34 -6.38
CA ALA A 567 -14.52 19.08 -6.67
C ALA A 567 -15.35 19.35 -5.41
N ARG A 568 -15.52 18.34 -4.55
CA ARG A 568 -16.28 18.45 -3.31
C ARG A 568 -15.69 19.49 -2.36
N ILE A 569 -14.37 19.50 -2.19
CA ILE A 569 -13.68 20.45 -1.30
C ILE A 569 -13.73 21.86 -1.87
N MET A 570 -13.40 22.03 -3.15
CA MET A 570 -13.43 23.36 -3.77
C MET A 570 -14.84 23.97 -3.79
N LEU A 571 -15.89 23.17 -4.02
CA LEU A 571 -17.29 23.61 -3.91
C LEU A 571 -17.66 24.03 -2.48
N SER A 572 -17.14 23.37 -1.45
CA SER A 572 -17.41 23.74 -0.06
C SER A 572 -16.65 25.00 0.37
N LEU A 573 -15.44 25.21 -0.15
CA LEU A 573 -14.69 26.46 0.06
C LEU A 573 -15.34 27.67 -0.61
N SER A 574 -15.98 27.47 -1.78
CA SER A 574 -16.70 28.53 -2.49
C SER A 574 -18.03 28.95 -1.81
N ARG A 575 -18.55 28.13 -0.89
CA ARG A 575 -19.82 28.37 -0.17
C ARG A 575 -19.66 29.03 1.20
N THR A 576 -18.45 29.08 1.76
CA THR A 576 -18.15 29.87 2.95
C THR A 576 -18.18 31.35 2.59
N PRO A 577 -19.06 32.19 3.19
CA PRO A 577 -19.01 33.62 2.96
C PRO A 577 -17.64 34.14 3.39
N ALA A 578 -17.09 35.07 2.62
CA ALA A 578 -15.94 35.86 3.01
C ALA A 578 -16.29 36.68 4.26
N ASP A 579 -16.08 36.09 5.43
CA ASP A 579 -16.15 36.80 6.70
C ASP A 579 -14.76 37.40 6.96
N GLY A 580 -14.65 38.71 6.67
CA GLY A 580 -13.59 39.58 7.19
C GLY A 580 -12.41 39.85 6.26
N ARG A 581 -12.55 40.91 5.44
CA ARG A 581 -11.46 41.87 5.25
C ARG A 581 -11.17 42.61 6.56
#